data_AF-R7Q001-F1
#
_entry.id   AF-R7Q001-F1
#
_cell.length_a   1.000
_cell.length_b   1.000
_cell.length_c   1.000
_cell.angle_alpha   90.00
_cell.angle_beta   90.00
_cell.angle_gamma   90.00
#
_symmetry.space_group_name_H-M   'P 1'
#
loop_
_entity.id
_entity.type
_entity.pdbx_description
1 polymer ?
#
loop_
_entity_poly.entity_id
_entity_poly.type
_entity_poly.pdbx_seq_one_letter_code
_entity_poly.pdbx_strand_id
1 'polypeptide(L)' 'MHHHHPPDWSIDEHSPELAAQIRSYGMEEGDVVLVGGSNTGVREAAVAANSAALELVG' A
#
# COMPACT_ATOMS: atom_id res chain seq x y z
N MET A 1 23.36 -16.67 -3.14
CA MET A 1 21.93 -16.54 -2.86
C MET A 1 21.57 -15.09 -3.16
N HIS A 2 20.84 -14.83 -4.26
CA HIS A 2 20.39 -13.48 -4.58
C HIS A 2 19.08 -13.23 -3.84
N HIS A 3 19.13 -12.51 -2.72
CA HIS A 3 17.94 -11.92 -2.14
C HIS A 3 17.42 -10.89 -3.16
N HIS A 4 16.28 -11.18 -3.79
CA HIS A 4 15.48 -10.13 -4.41
C HIS A 4 14.98 -9.26 -3.27
N HIS A 5 15.73 -8.23 -2.90
CA HIS A 5 15.14 -7.12 -2.17
C HIS A 5 14.01 -6.58 -3.07
N PRO A 6 12.81 -6.33 -2.52
CA PRO A 6 11.85 -5.50 -3.24
C PRO A 6 12.57 -4.22 -3.63
N PRO A 7 12.28 -3.62 -4.81
CA PRO A 7 12.90 -2.35 -5.18
C PRO A 7 12.78 -1.40 -3.98
N ASP A 8 13.88 -0.71 -3.64
CA ASP A 8 14.00 0.21 -2.50
C ASP A 8 13.11 1.46 -2.70
N TRP A 9 11.82 1.26 -2.92
CA TRP A 9 10.84 2.28 -3.13
C TRP A 9 10.35 2.77 -1.77
N SER A 10 10.74 3.99 -1.43
CA SER A 10 10.38 4.63 -0.17
C SER A 10 9.17 5.55 -0.36
N ILE A 11 8.05 5.21 0.27
CA ILE A 11 6.85 6.08 0.27
C ILE A 11 7.12 7.44 0.92
N ASP A 12 8.03 7.48 1.89
CA ASP A 12 8.44 8.72 2.56
C ASP A 12 9.14 9.69 1.62
N GLU A 13 9.91 9.17 0.66
CA GLU A 13 10.63 9.98 -0.33
C GLU A 13 9.70 10.47 -1.45
N HIS A 14 8.71 9.66 -1.82
CA HIS A 14 7.85 9.94 -2.96
C HIS A 14 6.53 10.64 -2.61
N SER A 15 5.97 10.38 -1.43
CA SER A 15 4.69 10.92 -1.00
C SER A 15 4.60 11.00 0.54
N PRO A 16 5.31 11.96 1.16
CA PRO A 16 5.38 12.09 2.61
C PRO A 16 4.00 12.37 3.24
N GLU A 17 3.10 13.05 2.54
CA GLU A 17 1.73 13.30 3.01
C GLU A 17 0.93 12.00 3.11
N LEU A 18 1.02 11.14 2.09
CA LEU A 18 0.39 9.83 2.10
C LEU A 18 0.99 8.94 3.20
N ALA A 19 2.32 8.98 3.38
CA ALA A 19 2.99 8.24 4.43
C ALA A 19 2.53 8.68 5.84
N ALA A 20 2.38 9.99 6.08
CA ALA A 20 1.84 10.52 7.32
C ALA A 20 0.38 10.10 7.54
N GLN A 21 -0.44 10.13 6.49
CA GLN A 21 -1.84 9.70 6.55
C GLN A 21 -1.94 8.20 6.87
N ILE A 22 -1.17 7.35 6.21
CA ILE A 22 -1.08 5.90 6.46
C ILE A 22 -0.76 5.62 7.93
N ARG A 23 0.27 6.27 8.48
CA ARG A 23 0.66 6.10 9.89
C ARG A 23 -0.40 6.52 10.89
N SER A 24 -1.31 7.43 10.53
CA SER A 24 -2.39 7.88 11.41
C SER A 24 -3.44 6.80 11.70
N TYR A 25 -3.45 5.70 10.93
CA TYR A 25 -4.41 4.60 11.09
C TYR A 25 -3.98 3.53 12.11
N GLY A 26 -2.91 3.75 12.87
CA GLY A 26 -2.54 2.87 13.99
C GLY A 26 -1.90 1.55 13.57
N MET A 27 -1.16 1.54 12.46
CA MET A 27 -0.43 0.36 11.97
C MET A 27 0.75 0.01 12.88
N GLU A 28 0.98 -1.29 13.07
CA GLU A 28 2.09 -1.84 13.86
C GLU A 28 3.15 -2.48 12.94
N GLU A 29 4.33 -2.75 13.51
CA GLU A 29 5.39 -3.46 12.79
C GLU A 29 4.92 -4.87 12.40
N GLY A 30 5.02 -5.20 11.11
CA GLY A 30 4.55 -6.47 10.55
C GLY A 30 3.19 -6.38 9.85
N ASP A 31 2.46 -5.27 9.99
CA ASP A 31 1.25 -5.03 9.21
C ASP A 31 1.57 -4.85 7.72
N VAL A 32 0.70 -5.40 6.88
CA VAL A 32 0.76 -5.23 5.42
C VAL A 32 -0.23 -4.15 4.99
N VAL A 33 0.28 -3.12 4.31
CA VAL A 33 -0.52 -2.01 3.80
C VAL A 33 -0.69 -2.13 2.29
N LEU A 34 -1.94 -2.10 1.82
CA LEU A 34 -2.28 -2.08 0.40
C LEU A 34 -2.82 -0.70 0.03
N VAL A 35 -2.16 -0.03 -0.91
CA VAL A 35 -2.59 1.28 -1.40
C VAL A 35 -3.18 1.12 -2.80
N GLY A 36 -4.52 1.21 -2.89
CA GLY A 36 -5.23 1.26 -4.16
C GLY A 36 -5.39 2.70 -4.65
N GLY A 37 -5.04 2.95 -5.91
CA GLY A 37 -5.22 4.23 -6.58
C GLY A 37 -6.25 4.15 -7.71
N SER A 38 -6.85 5.28 -8.06
CA SER A 38 -7.74 5.41 -9.22
C SER A 38 -7.73 6.82 -9.78
N ASN A 39 -7.84 6.93 -11.09
CA ASN A 39 -8.01 8.21 -11.80
C ASN A 39 -9.50 8.57 -12.01
N THR A 40 -10.43 7.69 -11.65
CA THR A 40 -11.87 7.85 -11.93
C THR A 40 -12.72 8.01 -10.67
N GLY A 41 -12.21 7.64 -9.50
CA GLY A 41 -12.94 7.79 -8.25
C GLY A 41 -12.49 6.85 -7.13
N VAL A 42 -12.95 7.18 -5.92
CA VAL A 42 -12.66 6.42 -4.69
C VAL A 42 -13.22 5.01 -4.74
N ARG A 43 -14.37 4.81 -5.40
CA ARG A 43 -15.00 3.49 -5.51
C ARG A 43 -14.10 2.51 -6.26
N GLU A 44 -13.51 2.93 -7.37
CA GLU A 44 -12.63 2.09 -8.17
C GLU A 44 -11.31 1.83 -7.45
N ALA A 45 -10.77 2.82 -6.73
CA ALA A 45 -9.60 2.63 -5.88
C ALA A 45 -9.84 1.59 -4.78
N ALA A 46 -11.01 1.62 -4.14
CA ALA A 46 -11.40 0.64 -3.13
C ALA A 46 -11.58 -0.77 -3.69
N VAL A 47 -12.17 -0.90 -4.89
CA VAL A 47 -12.27 -2.20 -5.58
C VAL A 47 -10.88 -2.75 -5.87
N ALA A 48 -9.97 -1.93 -6.42
CA ALA A 48 -8.60 -2.34 -6.70
C ALA A 48 -7.85 -2.82 -5.44
N ALA A 49 -7.93 -2.05 -4.35
CA ALA A 49 -7.31 -2.43 -3.07
C ALA A 49 -7.87 -3.76 -2.53
N ASN A 50 -9.19 -3.94 -2.54
CA ASN A 50 -9.84 -5.14 -2.02
C ASN A 50 -9.56 -6.39 -2.87
N SER A 51 -9.52 -6.24 -4.20
CA SER A 51 -9.15 -7.35 -5.09
C SER A 51 -7.72 -7.81 -4.83
N ALA A 52 -6.77 -6.88 -4.70
CA ALA A 52 -5.39 -7.21 -4.36
C ALA A 52 -5.27 -7.86 -2.97
N ALA A 53 -6.05 -7.38 -1.99
CA ALA A 53 -6.09 -7.98 -0.65
C ALA A 53 -6.57 -9.44 -0.69
N LEU A 54 -7.59 -9.74 -1.51
CA LEU A 54 -8.11 -11.10 -1.67
C LEU A 54 -7.08 -12.04 -2.29
N GLU A 55 -6.27 -11.56 -3.24
CA GLU A 55 -5.20 -12.36 -3.87
C GLU A 55 -4.08 -12.75 -2.88
N LEU A 56 -3.90 -12.01 -1.78
CA LEU A 56 -2.90 -12.34 -0.76
C LEU A 56 -3.36 -13.44 0.21
N VAL A 57 -4.66 -13.71 0.29
CA VAL A 57 -5.24 -14.70 1.21
C VAL A 57 -5.59 -16.01 0.48
N GLY A 58 -5.61 -16.00 -0.86
CA GLY A 58 -5.86 -17.17 -1.72
C GLY A 58 -4.60 -17.92 -2.11
#